data_AF-A0A2A7UKD8-F1
#
_entry.id   AF-A0A2A7UKD8-F1
#
_cell.length_a   1.000
_cell.length_b   1.000
_cell.length_c   1.000
_cell.angle_alpha   90.00
_cell.angle_beta   90.00
_cell.angle_gamma   90.00
#
_symmetry.space_group_name_H-M   'P 1'
#
loop_
_entity.id
_entity.type
_entity.pdbx_description
1 polymer ?
#
loop_
_entity_poly.entity_id
_entity_poly.type
_entity_poly.pdbx_seq_one_letter_code
_entity_poly.pdbx_strand_id
1 'polypeptide(L)' 'MSPDSEERDRETKPLKYANAGIPHFWRVERGSDDRVVVYAYELDRVSARYVPIGIFHDRLKLPVPFPLDIDLEALGRRG' A
#
# COMPACT_ATOMS: atom_id res chain seq x y z
N MET A 1 -6.51 -17.40 -5.94
CA MET A 1 -7.07 -16.13 -5.44
C MET A 1 -8.15 -15.72 -6.41
N SER A 2 -9.41 -15.60 -5.96
CA SER A 2 -10.53 -15.23 -6.82
C SER A 2 -10.66 -13.70 -6.87
N PRO A 3 -11.06 -13.10 -8.01
CA PRO A 3 -11.18 -11.64 -8.16
C PRO A 3 -12.12 -10.99 -7.14
N ASP A 4 -13.13 -11.73 -6.67
CA ASP A 4 -14.07 -11.31 -5.62
C ASP A 4 -13.41 -11.13 -4.23
N SER A 5 -12.35 -11.90 -3.94
CA SER A 5 -11.56 -11.73 -2.71
C SER A 5 -10.67 -10.48 -2.77
N GLU A 6 -10.25 -10.04 -3.95
CA GLU A 6 -9.39 -8.87 -4.11
C GLU A 6 -10.13 -7.58 -3.80
N GLU A 7 -11.39 -7.46 -4.25
CA GLU A 7 -12.22 -6.29 -4.00
C GLU A 7 -12.68 -6.22 -2.53
N ARG A 8 -13.15 -7.34 -1.97
CA ARG A 8 -13.53 -7.41 -0.55
C ARG A 8 -12.35 -7.17 0.40
N ASP A 9 -11.13 -7.56 0.02
CA ASP A 9 -9.92 -7.24 0.77
C ASP A 9 -9.59 -5.74 0.73
N ARG A 10 -9.81 -5.07 -0.41
CA ARG A 10 -9.60 -3.62 -0.55
C ARG A 10 -10.55 -2.81 0.32
N GLU A 11 -11.74 -3.31 0.61
CA GLU A 11 -12.73 -2.59 1.42
C GLU A 11 -12.77 -3.01 2.89
N THR A 12 -12.69 -4.31 3.19
CA THR A 12 -12.92 -4.83 4.55
C THR A 12 -11.66 -4.80 5.43
N LYS A 13 -10.47 -5.02 4.85
CA LYS A 13 -9.22 -5.09 5.62
C LYS A 13 -8.76 -3.73 6.17
N PRO A 14 -8.86 -2.61 5.42
CA PRO A 14 -8.46 -1.31 5.94
C PRO A 14 -9.19 -0.95 7.23
N LEU A 15 -10.51 -1.20 7.31
CA LEU A 15 -11.28 -0.91 8.53
C LEU A 15 -10.81 -1.75 9.72
N LYS A 16 -10.54 -3.05 9.52
CA LYS A 16 -10.03 -3.94 10.58
C LYS A 16 -8.66 -3.49 11.09
N TYR A 17 -7.76 -3.10 10.20
CA TYR A 17 -6.41 -2.67 10.55
C TYR A 17 -6.39 -1.28 11.21
N ALA A 18 -7.28 -0.38 10.76
CA ALA A 18 -7.48 0.91 11.40
C ALA A 18 -7.99 0.74 12.84
N ASN A 19 -8.98 -0.14 13.06
CA ASN A 19 -9.45 -0.47 14.41
C ASN A 19 -8.38 -1.14 15.29
N ALA A 20 -7.43 -1.87 14.69
CA ALA A 20 -6.28 -2.44 15.38
C ALA A 20 -5.14 -1.41 15.62
N GLY A 21 -5.30 -0.17 15.14
CA GLY A 21 -4.33 0.91 15.37
C GLY A 21 -3.05 0.80 14.53
N ILE A 22 -3.06 0.05 13.42
CA ILE A 22 -1.88 -0.14 12.58
C ILE A 22 -1.58 1.17 11.85
N PRO A 23 -0.43 1.83 12.11
CA PRO A 23 -0.19 3.20 11.66
C PRO A 23 0.08 3.32 10.16
N HIS A 24 0.70 2.31 9.54
CA HIS A 24 1.07 2.34 8.13
C HIS A 24 0.44 1.15 7.40
N PHE A 25 -0.29 1.43 6.33
CA PHE A 25 -0.92 0.42 5.48
C PHE A 25 -0.51 0.68 4.03
N TRP A 26 0.15 -0.27 3.40
CA TRP A 26 0.61 -0.15 2.00
C TRP A 26 -0.05 -1.22 1.14
N ARG A 27 -0.58 -0.80 -0.01
CA ARG A 27 -1.14 -1.69 -1.03
C ARG A 27 -0.19 -1.74 -2.21
N VAL A 28 0.32 -2.93 -2.51
CA VAL A 28 1.22 -3.17 -3.65
C VAL A 28 0.41 -3.83 -4.75
N GLU A 29 0.34 -3.20 -5.91
CA GLU A 29 -0.39 -3.67 -7.08
C GLU A 29 0.56 -3.77 -8.28
N ARG A 30 0.17 -4.56 -9.29
CA ARG A 30 0.80 -4.51 -10.60
C ARG A 30 -0.07 -3.72 -11.57
N GLY A 31 0.51 -2.69 -12.17
CA GLY A 31 -0.13 -1.87 -13.19
C GLY A 31 -0.34 -2.63 -14.49
N SER A 32 -1.05 -2.00 -15.44
CA SER A 32 -1.35 -2.59 -16.75
C SER A 32 -0.10 -2.88 -17.60
N ASP A 33 1.04 -2.27 -17.26
CA ASP A 33 2.35 -2.44 -17.87
C ASP A 33 3.27 -3.36 -17.06
N ASP A 34 2.71 -4.15 -16.13
CA ASP A 34 3.41 -5.06 -15.21
C ASP A 34 4.38 -4.34 -14.24
N ARG A 35 4.31 -3.01 -14.15
CA ARG A 35 5.07 -2.23 -13.17
C ARG A 35 4.46 -2.37 -11.78
N VAL A 36 5.33 -2.39 -10.77
CA VAL A 36 4.91 -2.38 -9.36
C VAL A 36 4.47 -0.98 -8.99
N VAL A 37 3.25 -0.86 -8.45
CA VAL A 37 2.69 0.39 -7.93
C VAL A 37 2.42 0.22 -6.43
N VAL A 38 2.90 1.15 -5.62
CA VAL A 38 2.66 1.15 -4.17
C VAL A 38 1.78 2.34 -3.79
N TYR A 39 0.61 2.05 -3.23
CA TYR A 39 -0.27 3.02 -2.59
C TYR A 39 0.02 3.00 -1.09
N ALA A 40 0.54 4.10 -0.55
CA ALA A 40 0.88 4.22 0.86
C ALA A 40 -0.18 5.04 1.60
N TYR A 41 -0.61 4.51 2.75
CA TYR A 41 -1.57 5.16 3.63
C TYR A 41 -1.05 5.23 5.06
N GLU A 42 -1.49 6.25 5.79
CA GLU A 42 -1.32 6.38 7.23
C GLU A 42 -2.65 6.40 7.95
N LEU A 43 -2.69 5.88 9.18
CA LEU A 43 -3.88 5.92 10.01
C LEU A 43 -4.05 7.31 10.62
N ASP A 44 -5.11 8.01 10.22
CA ASP A 44 -5.62 9.13 11.00
C ASP A 44 -6.32 8.57 12.25
N ARG A 45 -5.72 8.80 13.41
CA ARG A 45 -6.23 8.33 14.71
C ARG A 45 -7.51 9.05 15.12
N VAL A 46 -7.77 10.26 14.60
CA VAL A 46 -8.97 11.03 14.93
C VAL A 46 -10.19 10.40 14.26
N SER A 47 -10.10 10.12 12.95
CA SER A 47 -11.21 9.52 12.20
C SER A 47 -11.20 7.98 12.16
N ALA A 48 -10.14 7.34 12.68
CA ALA A 48 -9.89 5.89 12.56
C ALA A 48 -9.95 5.40 11.10
N ARG A 49 -9.37 6.19 10.19
CA ARG A 49 -9.35 5.90 8.75
C ARG A 49 -7.95 6.06 8.18
N TYR A 50 -7.69 5.29 7.13
CA TYR A 50 -6.46 5.44 6.37
C TYR A 50 -6.56 6.63 5.41
N VAL A 51 -5.56 7.51 5.46
CA VAL A 51 -5.39 8.64 4.55
C VAL A 51 -4.21 8.37 3.61
N PRO A 52 -4.32 8.66 2.31
CA PRO A 52 -3.24 8.44 1.37
C PRO A 52 -2.10 9.43 1.64
N ILE A 53 -0.87 8.92 1.72
CA ILE A 53 0.34 9.74 1.81
C ILE A 53 1.16 9.73 0.51
N GLY A 54 0.84 8.82 -0.43
CA GLY A 54 1.47 8.82 -1.74
C GLY A 54 1.11 7.61 -2.60
N ILE A 55 1.38 7.74 -3.90
CA ILE A 55 1.31 6.67 -4.90
C ILE A 55 2.66 6.65 -5.61
N PHE A 56 3.36 5.53 -5.54
CA PHE A 56 4.75 5.39 -6.01
C PHE A 56 4.82 4.38 -7.15
N HIS A 57 5.48 4.76 -8.24
CA HIS A 57 5.58 3.95 -9.47
C HIS A 57 7.03 3.52 -9.75
N ASP A 58 8.00 4.39 -9.49
CA ASP A 58 9.41 4.11 -9.82
C ASP A 58 10.26 3.84 -8.58
N ARG A 59 10.05 4.63 -7.52
CA ARG A 59 10.82 4.54 -6.27
C ARG A 59 9.93 4.86 -5.09
N LEU A 60 9.93 3.99 -4.09
CA LEU A 60 9.28 4.21 -2.81
C LEU A 60 10.32 4.74 -1.81
N LYS A 61 10.24 6.02 -1.49
CA LYS A 61 11.10 6.66 -0.48
C LYS A 61 10.25 7.29 0.61
N LEU A 62 10.30 6.71 1.81
CA LEU A 62 9.53 7.17 2.97
C LEU A 62 10.41 7.20 4.21
N PRO A 63 10.27 8.20 5.11
CA PRO A 63 11.00 8.24 6.36
C PRO A 63 10.42 7.30 7.44
N VAL A 64 9.20 6.78 7.21
CA VAL A 64 8.40 6.00 8.16
C VAL A 64 7.84 4.74 7.50
N PRO A 65 7.56 3.65 8.25
CA PRO A 65 7.80 3.47 9.70
C PRO A 65 9.28 3.50 10.12
N PHE A 66 10.17 3.39 9.15
CA PHE A 66 11.60 3.61 9.24
C PHE A 66 12.07 4.14 7.87
N PRO A 67 13.28 4.72 7.76
CA PRO A 67 13.81 5.17 6.49
C PRO A 67 13.84 4.01 5.48
N LEU A 68 13.00 4.13 4.46
CA LEU A 68 12.81 3.14 3.41
C LEU A 68 13.13 3.78 2.08
N ASP A 69 13.89 3.05 1.26
CA ASP A 69 14.26 3.46 -0.08
C ASP A 69 14.30 2.24 -1.00
N ILE A 70 13.24 2.03 -1.77
CA ILE A 70 13.05 0.85 -2.64
C ILE A 70 12.90 1.31 -4.08
N ASP A 71 13.71 0.74 -4.97
CA ASP A 71 13.54 0.81 -6.42
C ASP A 71 12.43 -0.18 -6.85
N LEU A 72 11.31 0.35 -7.32
CA LEU A 72 10.14 -0.44 -7.74
C LEU A 72 10.29 -0.98 -9.16
N GLU A 73 11.07 -0.30 -10.01
CA GLU A 73 11.36 -0.79 -11.37
C GLU A 73 12.17 -2.08 -11.32
N ALA A 74 13.11 -2.19 -10.38
CA ALA A 74 13.89 -3.40 -10.16
C ALA A 74 13.04 -4.60 -9.68
N LEU A 75 11.94 -4.37 -8.95
CA LEU A 75 11.06 -5.42 -8.43
C LEU A 75 10.08 -6.00 -9.47
N GLY A 76 9.81 -5.27 -10.56
CA GLY A 76 8.94 -5.73 -11.64
C GLY A 76 9.53 -6.89 -12.45
N ARG A 77 10.86 -6.97 -12.52
CA ARG A 77 11.61 -7.95 -13.31
C ARG A 77 11.74 -9.28 -12.57
N ARG A 78 10.73 -10.14 -12.68
CA ARG A 78 10.91 -11.57 -12.38
C ARG A 78 11.58 -12.20 -13.60
N GLY A 79 12.86 -12.59 -13.44
CA GLY A 79 13.56 -13.42 -14.43
C GLY A 79 12.97 -14.81 -14.53
#